data_AF-A0A6M8WBM2-F1
#
_entry.id   AF-A0A6M8WBM2-F1
#
_cell.length_a   1.000
_cell.length_b   1.000
_cell.length_c   1.000
_cell.angle_alpha   90.00
_cell.angle_beta   90.00
_cell.angle_gamma   90.00
#
_symmetry.space_group_name_H-M   'P 1'
#
loop_
_entity.id
_entity.type
_entity.pdbx_description
1 polymer ?
#
loop_
_entity_poly.entity_id
_entity_poly.type
_entity_poly.pdbx_seq_one_letter_code
_entity_poly.pdbx_strand_id
1 'polypeptide(L)'
;MIPGRASVRLRGPGGPIALLALLGAGAAFGQALPELITIPAGPFDTVPVGRYPRGASPFGLSGVAGQVYEWTAMPAGPGRALVKGGSWDDRGCGVCRPAAGHGRPVALKHVLIGFRLVREE
;
A
#
# COMPACT_ATOMS: atom_id res chain seq x y z
N MET A 1 7.05 -29.34 22.40
CA MET A 1 7.67 -30.14 21.31
C MET A 1 8.01 -29.16 20.20
N ILE A 2 9.30 -28.85 20.00
CA ILE A 2 9.76 -27.82 19.04
C ILE A 2 10.34 -28.54 17.82
N PRO A 3 9.81 -28.35 16.60
CA PRO A 3 10.51 -28.75 15.40
C PRO A 3 10.96 -27.54 14.56
N GLY A 4 12.27 -27.45 14.36
CA GLY A 4 12.89 -27.00 13.10
C GLY A 4 13.02 -25.50 12.81
N ARG A 5 14.04 -24.84 13.37
CA ARG A 5 14.62 -23.62 12.78
C ARG A 5 15.46 -24.00 11.54
N ALA A 6 15.15 -23.43 10.38
CA ALA A 6 16.06 -23.38 9.24
C ALA A 6 16.40 -21.92 8.93
N SER A 7 17.68 -21.57 9.01
CA SER A 7 18.22 -20.26 8.63
C SER A 7 19.02 -20.38 7.34
N VAL A 8 18.63 -19.64 6.31
CA VAL A 8 19.42 -19.48 5.08
C VAL A 8 20.17 -18.16 5.16
N ARG A 9 21.51 -18.20 5.14
CA ARG A 9 22.36 -17.03 4.92
C ARG A 9 22.70 -16.94 3.44
N LEU A 10 22.39 -15.82 2.79
CA LEU A 10 23.00 -15.46 1.51
C LEU A 10 24.07 -14.40 1.77
N ARG A 11 25.33 -14.71 1.47
CA ARG A 11 26.41 -13.72 1.37
C ARG A 11 26.46 -13.22 -0.07
N GLY A 12 26.07 -11.97 -0.29
CA GLY A 12 26.47 -11.17 -1.45
C GLY A 12 27.52 -10.14 -1.03
N PRO A 13 28.36 -9.64 -1.96
CA PRO A 13 29.38 -8.64 -1.63
C PRO A 13 28.72 -7.27 -1.44
N GLY A 14 28.60 -6.85 -0.18
CA GLY A 14 28.24 -5.48 0.22
C GLY A 14 26.87 -5.31 0.87
N GLY A 15 26.84 -5.25 2.23
CA GLY A 15 25.86 -4.54 3.08
C GLY A 15 24.36 -4.95 3.03
N PRO A 16 23.66 -5.13 4.18
CA PRO A 16 22.29 -5.66 4.16
C PRO A 16 21.23 -4.58 3.89
N ILE A 17 20.48 -4.75 2.80
CA ILE A 17 19.08 -4.28 2.68
C ILE A 17 18.20 -5.46 3.11
N ALA A 18 17.53 -5.32 4.25
CA ALA A 18 16.63 -6.35 4.77
C ALA A 18 15.26 -6.27 4.09
N LEU A 19 14.97 -7.23 3.21
CA LEU A 19 13.62 -7.51 2.73
C LEU A 19 13.16 -8.84 3.35
N LEU A 20 12.38 -8.76 4.43
CA LEU A 20 11.75 -9.91 5.05
C LEU A 20 10.43 -10.21 4.32
N ALA A 21 10.46 -11.17 3.38
CA ALA A 21 9.26 -11.79 2.85
C ALA A 21 8.90 -13.00 3.74
N LEU A 22 7.95 -12.81 4.67
CA LEU A 22 7.30 -13.92 5.37
C LEU A 22 6.14 -14.42 4.50
N LEU A 23 6.35 -15.55 3.83
CA LEU A 23 5.26 -16.41 3.36
C LEU A 23 4.96 -17.40 4.48
N GLY A 24 3.75 -17.33 5.05
CA GLY A 24 3.33 -18.24 6.10
C GLY A 24 1.92 -18.00 6.61
N ALA A 25 0.94 -18.51 5.86
CA ALA A 25 -0.39 -19.01 6.25
C ALA A 25 -1.43 -18.58 5.18
N GLY A 26 -2.14 -19.57 4.64
CA GLY A 26 -2.98 -19.46 3.45
C GLY A 26 -3.98 -18.31 3.49
N ALA A 27 -3.75 -17.31 2.64
CA ALA A 27 -4.80 -16.53 2.02
C ALA A 27 -4.68 -16.82 0.52
N ALA A 28 -5.71 -17.43 -0.05
CA ALA A 28 -5.76 -17.79 -1.46
C ALA A 28 -5.43 -16.57 -2.33
N PHE A 29 -4.42 -16.71 -3.18
CA PHE A 29 -4.07 -15.78 -4.24
C PHE A 29 -5.28 -15.71 -5.20
N GLY A 30 -6.17 -14.73 -5.02
CA GLY A 30 -7.32 -14.53 -5.91
C GLY A 30 -8.71 -14.45 -5.26
N GLN A 31 -8.85 -14.56 -3.93
CA GLN A 31 -10.11 -14.17 -3.29
C GLN A 31 -10.00 -12.74 -2.79
N ALA A 32 -10.84 -11.86 -3.35
CA ALA A 32 -11.02 -10.51 -2.85
C ALA A 32 -11.23 -10.59 -1.33
N LEU A 33 -10.34 -9.96 -0.56
CA LEU A 33 -10.69 -9.63 0.82
C LEU A 33 -11.96 -8.78 0.70
N PRO A 34 -13.12 -9.20 1.23
CA PRO A 34 -14.41 -8.56 0.98
C PRO A 34 -14.52 -7.15 1.57
N GLU A 35 -13.43 -6.62 2.14
CA GLU A 35 -13.31 -5.25 2.65
C GLU A 35 -12.19 -4.47 1.92
N LEU A 36 -11.96 -4.77 0.64
CA LEU A 36 -11.17 -3.87 -0.19
C LEU A 36 -11.84 -2.49 -0.20
N ILE A 37 -11.06 -1.49 0.19
CA ILE A 37 -11.38 -0.06 0.32
C ILE A 37 -11.84 0.58 -1.03
N THR A 38 -11.71 -0.16 -2.13
CA THR A 38 -12.36 0.12 -3.42
C THR A 38 -13.67 -0.66 -3.45
N ILE A 39 -14.77 0.00 -3.08
CA ILE A 39 -16.09 -0.61 -3.03
C ILE A 39 -16.77 -0.34 -4.38
N PRO A 40 -17.18 -1.35 -5.16
CA PRO A 40 -17.99 -1.17 -6.37
C PRO A 40 -19.34 -0.44 -6.13
N ALA A 41 -19.76 -0.36 -4.87
CA ALA A 41 -20.94 0.33 -4.35
C ALA A 41 -20.59 1.23 -3.15
N GLY A 42 -19.38 1.79 -3.12
CA GLY A 42 -18.96 2.75 -2.09
C GLY A 42 -19.74 4.06 -2.21
N PRO A 43 -19.62 4.98 -1.24
CA PRO A 43 -20.36 6.23 -1.25
C PRO A 43 -19.96 7.19 -2.40
N PHE A 44 -19.10 6.77 -3.33
CA PHE A 44 -18.43 7.64 -4.31
C PHE A 44 -17.79 8.87 -3.64
N ASP A 45 -17.26 8.65 -2.45
CA ASP A 45 -16.61 9.65 -1.62
C ASP A 45 -15.62 8.96 -0.67
N THR A 46 -14.80 9.77 -0.03
CA THR A 46 -14.02 9.39 1.13
C THR A 46 -14.91 8.99 2.31
N VAL A 47 -14.38 8.13 3.17
CA VAL A 47 -14.98 7.79 4.48
C VAL A 47 -14.01 8.17 5.58
N PRO A 48 -14.45 8.27 6.85
CA PRO A 48 -13.56 8.59 7.96
C PRO A 48 -12.35 7.65 8.02
N VAL A 49 -11.18 8.22 8.32
CA VAL A 49 -9.94 7.44 8.55
C VAL A 49 -10.18 6.43 9.67
N GLY A 50 -9.73 5.19 9.47
CA GLY A 50 -9.89 4.11 10.44
C GLY A 50 -11.22 3.34 10.35
N ARG A 51 -12.12 3.68 9.41
CA ARG A 51 -13.38 2.92 9.18
C ARG A 51 -13.17 1.43 8.94
N TYR A 52 -12.02 1.03 8.38
CA TYR A 52 -11.68 -0.35 8.05
C TYR A 52 -10.50 -0.86 8.89
N PRO A 53 -10.70 -1.18 10.18
CA PRO A 53 -9.62 -1.61 11.07
C PRO A 53 -9.02 -2.97 10.65
N ARG A 54 -9.82 -3.86 10.04
CA ARG A 54 -9.34 -5.14 9.51
C ARG A 54 -8.45 -5.01 8.27
N GLY A 55 -8.44 -3.84 7.64
CA GLY A 55 -7.56 -3.51 6.51
C GLY A 55 -6.19 -2.97 6.93
N ALA A 56 -5.85 -3.00 8.22
CA ALA A 56 -4.54 -2.58 8.69
C ALA A 56 -3.44 -3.52 8.19
N SER A 57 -2.29 -2.96 7.81
CA SER A 57 -1.10 -3.73 7.48
C SER A 57 -0.53 -4.45 8.71
N PRO A 58 0.41 -5.40 8.54
CA PRO A 58 1.14 -6.01 9.66
C PRO A 58 1.89 -5.02 10.56
N PHE A 59 2.06 -3.77 10.11
CA PHE A 59 2.68 -2.68 10.86
C PHE A 59 1.65 -1.76 11.54
N GLY A 60 0.37 -2.14 11.53
CA GLY A 60 -0.72 -1.35 12.11
C GLY A 60 -1.18 -0.17 11.24
N LEU A 61 -0.73 -0.08 9.98
CA LEU A 61 -1.05 1.05 9.11
C LEU A 61 -2.37 0.81 8.36
N SER A 62 -3.38 1.64 8.60
CA SER A 62 -4.69 1.57 7.94
C SER A 62 -4.80 2.52 6.74
N GLY A 63 -5.70 2.20 5.81
CA GLY A 63 -6.04 3.07 4.68
C GLY A 63 -4.95 3.19 3.62
N VAL A 64 -4.10 2.17 3.47
CA VAL A 64 -2.92 2.21 2.58
C VAL A 64 -3.21 1.77 1.14
N ALA A 65 -4.36 1.16 0.89
CA ALA A 65 -4.75 0.60 -0.40
C ALA A 65 -6.19 1.00 -0.73
N GLY A 66 -6.39 2.18 -1.31
CA GLY A 66 -7.69 2.78 -1.63
C GLY A 66 -7.94 4.10 -0.88
N GLN A 67 -9.20 4.57 -0.89
CA GLN A 67 -9.65 5.87 -0.40
C GLN A 67 -9.09 7.03 -1.21
N VAL A 68 -7.79 7.30 -1.08
CA VAL A 68 -7.10 8.36 -1.82
C VAL A 68 -5.72 7.87 -2.20
N TYR A 69 -5.27 8.31 -3.36
CA TYR A 69 -3.85 8.27 -3.65
C TYR A 69 -3.10 9.12 -2.62
N GLU A 70 -1.91 8.70 -2.24
CA GLU A 70 -1.05 9.47 -1.34
C GLU A 70 0.19 9.95 -2.08
N TRP A 71 0.45 11.25 -1.97
CA TRP A 71 1.71 11.83 -2.43
C TRP A 71 2.90 11.22 -1.72
N THR A 72 3.97 10.98 -2.48
CA THR A 72 5.29 10.63 -1.95
C THR A 72 6.32 11.65 -2.40
N ALA A 73 7.44 11.73 -1.68
CA ALA A 73 8.59 12.54 -2.09
C ALA A 73 9.37 11.94 -3.28
N MET A 74 8.99 10.75 -3.76
CA MET A 74 9.69 10.05 -4.83
C MET A 74 9.38 10.70 -6.20
N PRO A 75 10.40 11.12 -6.98
CA PRO A 75 10.19 11.65 -8.32
C PRO A 75 9.65 10.59 -9.29
N ALA A 76 8.85 11.01 -10.27
CA ALA A 76 8.30 10.14 -11.32
C ALA A 76 8.54 10.71 -12.74
N GLY A 77 9.69 11.39 -12.91
CA GLY A 77 10.06 12.13 -14.12
C GLY A 77 9.93 13.65 -13.95
N PRO A 78 10.28 14.44 -14.99
CA PRO A 78 10.30 15.89 -14.91
C PRO A 78 8.94 16.48 -14.51
N GLY A 79 8.93 17.28 -13.43
CA GLY A 79 7.71 17.94 -12.92
C GLY A 79 6.66 16.98 -12.33
N ARG A 80 7.02 15.72 -12.02
CA ARG A 80 6.10 14.71 -11.51
C ARG A 80 6.61 14.05 -10.24
N ALA A 81 5.68 13.74 -9.33
CA ALA A 81 5.93 12.90 -8.16
C ALA A 81 5.08 11.63 -8.22
N LEU A 82 5.56 10.57 -7.58
CA LEU A 82 4.87 9.30 -7.49
C LEU A 82 3.74 9.41 -6.45
N VAL A 83 2.56 8.92 -6.81
CA VAL A 83 1.45 8.67 -5.89
C VAL A 83 1.17 7.17 -5.76
N LYS A 84 0.72 6.75 -4.57
CA LYS A 84 0.53 5.34 -4.17
C LYS A 84 -0.87 5.10 -3.60
N GLY A 85 -1.27 3.84 -3.45
CA GLY A 85 -2.46 3.43 -2.70
C GLY A 85 -3.73 3.23 -3.53
N GLY A 86 -4.02 4.08 -4.50
CA GLY A 86 -5.31 4.07 -5.22
C GLY A 86 -6.38 4.87 -4.47
N SER A 87 -7.49 5.14 -5.13
CA SER A 87 -8.59 5.99 -4.62
C SER A 87 -9.91 5.24 -4.54
N TRP A 88 -10.92 5.88 -3.95
CA TRP A 88 -12.28 5.34 -3.86
C TRP A 88 -12.95 5.10 -5.23
N ASP A 89 -12.47 5.75 -6.30
CA ASP A 89 -12.99 5.60 -7.67
C ASP A 89 -12.18 4.60 -8.52
N ASP A 90 -11.05 4.11 -8.02
CA ASP A 90 -10.28 3.08 -8.73
C ASP A 90 -10.92 1.70 -8.55
N ARG A 91 -10.88 0.87 -9.60
CA ARG A 91 -11.46 -0.48 -9.57
C ARG A 91 -10.38 -1.55 -9.66
N GLY A 92 -10.52 -2.58 -8.83
CA GLY A 92 -9.76 -3.83 -8.93
C GLY A 92 -8.37 -3.81 -8.27
N CYS A 93 -7.78 -5.01 -8.15
CA CYS A 93 -6.49 -5.24 -7.47
C CYS A 93 -5.26 -4.70 -8.23
N GLY A 94 -5.41 -4.29 -9.49
CA GLY A 94 -4.30 -3.77 -10.30
C GLY A 94 -3.78 -2.42 -9.82
N VAL A 95 -4.68 -1.59 -9.27
CA VAL A 95 -4.41 -0.20 -8.86
C VAL A 95 -4.21 -0.10 -7.34
N CYS A 96 -5.08 -0.71 -6.55
CA CYS A 96 -5.02 -0.67 -5.08
C CYS A 96 -4.13 -1.79 -4.51
N ARG A 97 -2.93 -1.97 -5.05
CA ARG A 97 -1.92 -2.93 -4.55
C ARG A 97 -0.65 -2.21 -4.08
N PRO A 98 0.09 -2.73 -3.08
CA PRO A 98 1.25 -2.04 -2.53
C PRO A 98 2.32 -1.64 -3.57
N ALA A 99 2.51 -2.47 -4.60
CA ALA A 99 3.49 -2.21 -5.65
C ALA A 99 3.03 -1.22 -6.74
N ALA A 100 1.73 -0.92 -6.85
CA ALA A 100 1.22 0.01 -7.87
C ALA A 100 1.62 1.45 -7.57
N GLY A 101 1.92 2.24 -8.59
CA GLY A 101 2.25 3.66 -8.44
C GLY A 101 2.04 4.42 -9.74
N HIS A 102 1.66 5.69 -9.62
CA HIS A 102 1.38 6.56 -10.75
C HIS A 102 2.15 7.87 -10.61
N GLY A 103 2.84 8.30 -11.66
CA GLY A 103 3.40 9.65 -11.68
C GLY A 103 2.31 10.68 -11.91
N ARG A 104 2.28 11.75 -11.13
CA ARG A 104 1.34 12.87 -11.29
C ARG A 104 2.09 14.21 -11.29
N PRO A 105 1.63 15.23 -12.03
CA PRO A 105 2.24 16.57 -11.99
C PRO A 105 2.27 17.12 -10.56
N VAL A 106 3.40 17.67 -10.11
CA VAL A 106 3.58 18.13 -8.72
C VAL A 106 2.62 19.26 -8.31
N ALA A 107 2.12 20.03 -9.28
CA ALA A 107 1.16 21.11 -9.04
C ALA A 107 -0.31 20.63 -8.99
N LEU A 108 -0.58 19.36 -9.26
CA LEU A 108 -1.93 18.82 -9.32
C LEU A 108 -2.59 18.81 -7.93
N LYS A 109 -3.81 19.35 -7.86
CA LYS A 109 -4.70 19.21 -6.70
C LYS A 109 -5.96 18.49 -7.17
N HIS A 110 -6.30 17.36 -6.57
CA HIS A 110 -7.42 16.54 -7.00
C HIS A 110 -8.05 15.83 -5.79
N VAL A 111 -9.39 15.69 -5.80
CA VAL A 111 -10.16 15.09 -4.69
C VAL A 111 -9.76 13.64 -4.39
N LEU A 112 -9.19 12.94 -5.38
CA LEU A 112 -8.72 11.57 -5.24
C LEU A 112 -7.30 11.45 -4.67
N ILE A 113 -6.63 12.55 -4.34
CA ILE A 113 -5.23 12.56 -3.89
C ILE A 113 -5.10 13.32 -2.56
N GLY A 114 -4.67 12.61 -1.53
CA GLY A 114 -4.31 13.14 -0.23
C GLY A 114 -2.83 12.95 0.09
N PHE A 115 -2.52 12.90 1.38
CA PHE A 115 -1.16 12.70 1.87
C PHE A 115 -1.17 12.03 3.24
N ARG A 116 0.01 11.54 3.60
CA ARG A 116 0.33 10.97 4.91
C ARG A 116 1.60 11.62 5.40
N LEU A 117 1.62 11.98 6.67
CA LEU A 117 2.82 12.48 7.31
C LEU A 117 3.68 11.31 7.77
N VAL A 118 4.98 11.46 7.58
CA VAL A 118 6.01 10.60 8.15
C VAL A 118 6.89 11.51 8.99
N ARG A 119 7.33 11.00 10.14
CA ARG A 119 8.22 11.69 11.05
C ARG A 119 9.48 10.84 11.24
N GLU A 120 10.64 11.50 11.24
CA GLU A 120 11.89 10.91 11.69
C GLU A 120 11.91 10.88 13.22
N GLU A 121 12.52 9.82 13.78
CA GLU A 121 12.62 9.64 15.24
C GLU A 121 13.43 10.75 15.91
#